data_AF-A0A353R4W3-F1
#
_entry.id   AF-A0A353R4W3-F1
#
_cell.length_a   1.000
_cell.length_b   1.000
_cell.length_c   1.000
_cell.angle_alpha   90.00
_cell.angle_beta   90.00
_cell.angle_gamma   90.00
#
_symmetry.space_group_name_H-M   'P 1'
#
loop_
_entity.id
_entity.type
_entity.pdbx_description
1 polymer ?
#
loop_
_entity_poly.entity_id
_entity_poly.type
_entity_poly.pdbx_seq_one_letter_code
_entity_poly.pdbx_strand_id
1 'polypeptide(L)' 'MSDPLHFLEVPRQDPPKLEAEIRIRRWDEIYGQFDIESAESQSGRCISCGNPYCEWKCPV' A
#
# COMPACT_ATOMS: atom_id res chain seq x y z
N MET A 1 -20.72 0.23 -7.36
CA MET A 1 -20.04 -0.63 -8.35
C MET A 1 -18.58 -0.24 -8.30
N SER A 2 -17.67 -1.17 -7.94
CA SER A 2 -16.23 -0.88 -7.87
C SER A 2 -15.72 -0.62 -9.28
N ASP A 3 -15.01 0.50 -9.49
CA ASP A 3 -14.34 0.78 -10.76
C ASP A 3 -13.04 -0.05 -10.83
N PRO A 4 -12.95 -1.06 -11.72
CA PRO A 4 -11.76 -1.90 -11.82
C PRO A 4 -10.53 -1.16 -12.37
N LEU A 5 -10.70 0.06 -12.91
CA LEU A 5 -9.62 0.89 -13.43
C LEU A 5 -9.18 2.00 -12.46
N HIS A 6 -9.74 2.02 -11.24
CA HIS A 6 -9.40 3.02 -10.21
C HIS A 6 -7.89 3.13 -9.93
N PHE A 7 -7.13 2.04 -10.12
CA PHE A 7 -5.67 2.02 -9.97
C PHE A 7 -4.91 2.87 -10.99
N LEU A 8 -5.54 3.28 -12.10
CA LEU A 8 -4.97 4.20 -13.09
C LEU A 8 -5.07 5.66 -12.62
N GLU A 9 -6.13 6.00 -11.89
CA GLU A 9 -6.37 7.35 -11.38
C GLU A 9 -5.65 7.58 -10.06
N VAL A 10 -5.59 6.55 -9.20
CA VAL A 10 -4.94 6.61 -7.89
C VAL A 10 -3.56 5.94 -7.97
N PRO A 11 -2.46 6.73 -7.93
CA PRO A 11 -1.13 6.16 -7.91
C PRO A 11 -0.88 5.43 -6.60
N ARG A 12 0.06 4.47 -6.64
CA ARG A 12 0.55 3.81 -5.43
C ARG A 12 1.21 4.84 -4.52
N GLN A 13 0.83 4.83 -3.26
CA GLN A 13 1.46 5.63 -2.21
C GLN A 13 1.77 4.72 -1.03
N ASP A 14 3.00 4.79 -0.54
CA ASP A 14 3.41 4.10 0.67
C ASP A 14 3.11 5.01 1.89
N PRO A 15 2.99 4.47 3.11
CA PRO A 15 2.76 5.30 4.28
C PRO A 15 3.98 6.20 4.57
N PRO A 16 3.83 7.22 5.44
CA PRO A 16 4.91 8.13 5.78
C PRO A 16 6.18 7.39 6.19
N LYS A 17 7.32 7.83 5.68
CA LYS A 17 8.62 7.20 5.96
C LYS A 17 9.55 8.21 6.62
N LEU A 18 10.29 7.76 7.62
CA LEU A 18 11.28 8.62 8.27
C LEU A 18 12.44 8.95 7.31
N GLU A 19 12.83 10.21 7.31
CA GLU A 19 13.98 10.72 6.55
C GLU A 19 15.28 10.01 6.93
N ALA A 20 16.20 9.93 5.97
CA ALA A 20 17.45 9.19 6.12
C ALA A 20 18.29 9.70 7.30
N GLU A 21 18.40 11.01 7.46
CA GLU A 21 19.20 11.67 8.49
C GLU A 21 18.70 11.39 9.91
N ILE A 22 17.41 11.07 10.04
CA ILE A 22 16.76 10.72 11.32
C ILE A 22 16.97 9.23 11.61
N ARG A 23 16.66 8.36 10.64
CA ARG A 23 16.67 6.90 10.86
C ARG A 23 18.07 6.29 11.00
N ILE A 24 19.16 7.01 10.68
CA ILE A 24 20.53 6.54 10.98
C ILE A 24 20.92 6.67 12.46
N ARG A 25 20.13 7.40 13.26
CA ARG A 25 20.46 7.71 14.67
C ARG A 25 19.81 6.74 15.67
N ARG A 26 18.89 5.90 15.20
CA ARG A 26 18.07 5.00 16.02
C ARG A 26 17.67 3.74 15.24
N TRP A 27 17.17 2.72 15.92
CA TRP A 27 16.90 1.38 15.35
C TRP A 27 15.40 1.03 15.31
N ASP A 28 14.54 2.03 15.41
CA ASP A 28 13.09 1.86 15.41
C ASP A 28 12.53 1.67 14.00
N GLU A 29 11.23 1.34 13.92
CA GLU A 29 10.52 1.20 12.65
C GLU A 29 10.52 2.51 11.86
N ILE A 30 10.78 2.39 10.55
CA ILE A 30 10.96 3.54 9.65
C ILE A 30 9.71 3.90 8.84
N TYR A 31 8.76 2.96 8.75
CA TYR A 31 7.49 3.14 8.05
C TYR A 31 6.40 3.43 9.06
N GLY A 32 5.61 4.47 8.81
CA GLY A 32 4.41 4.74 9.55
C GLY A 32 3.27 3.80 9.16
N GLN A 33 2.14 3.96 9.85
CA GLN A 33 0.89 3.31 9.47
C GLN A 33 0.14 4.17 8.46
N PHE A 34 -0.71 3.53 7.65
CA PHE A 34 -1.73 4.26 6.91
C PHE A 34 -2.78 4.79 7.88
N ASP A 35 -3.24 6.01 7.65
CA ASP A 35 -4.53 6.45 8.19
C ASP A 35 -5.68 5.74 7.42
N ILE A 36 -6.90 5.87 7.95
CA ILE A 36 -8.07 5.16 7.42
C ILE A 36 -8.37 5.58 5.96
N GLU A 37 -8.30 6.87 5.65
CA GLU A 37 -8.64 7.40 4.32
C GLU A 37 -7.63 6.91 3.28
N SER A 38 -6.33 6.97 3.62
CA SER A 38 -5.26 6.45 2.76
C SER A 38 -5.37 4.93 2.58
N ALA A 39 -5.71 4.18 3.63
CA ALA A 39 -5.86 2.73 3.55
C ALA A 39 -7.06 2.33 2.65
N GLU A 40 -8.19 3.02 2.77
CA GLU A 40 -9.35 2.83 1.89
C GLU A 40 -8.98 3.13 0.44
N SER A 41 -8.32 4.27 0.19
CA SER A 41 -7.87 4.65 -1.15
C SER A 41 -6.90 3.62 -1.76
N GLN A 42 -5.90 3.17 -1.00
CA GLN A 42 -4.90 2.22 -1.52
C GLN A 42 -5.47 0.80 -1.69
N SER A 43 -6.37 0.36 -0.81
CA SER A 43 -7.02 -0.96 -0.93
C SER A 43 -8.04 -1.01 -2.07
N GLY A 44 -8.71 0.11 -2.36
CA GLY A 44 -9.64 0.25 -3.50
C GLY A 44 -8.98 0.06 -4.87
N ARG A 45 -7.64 0.08 -4.95
CA ARG A 45 -6.89 -0.22 -6.18
C ARG A 45 -6.89 -1.71 -6.55
N CYS A 46 -7.38 -2.59 -5.68
CA CYS A 46 -7.52 -4.00 -5.98
C CYS A 46 -8.56 -4.23 -7.09
N ILE A 47 -8.15 -4.88 -8.18
CA ILE A 47 -9.02 -5.12 -9.34
C ILE A 47 -9.95 -6.33 -9.16
N SER A 48 -9.95 -6.97 -7.98
CA SER A 48 -10.73 -8.20 -7.70
C SER A 48 -10.60 -9.24 -8.84
N CYS A 49 -9.35 -9.51 -9.27
CA CYS A 49 -9.10 -10.37 -10.42
C CYS A 49 -9.62 -11.79 -10.20
N GLY A 50 -10.23 -12.38 -11.23
CA GLY A 50 -10.82 -13.71 -11.14
C GLY A 50 -9.82 -14.84 -10.89
N ASN A 51 -8.55 -14.66 -11.31
CA ASN A 51 -7.44 -15.52 -10.93
C ASN A 51 -6.37 -14.68 -10.20
N PRO A 52 -6.36 -14.66 -8.86
CA PRO A 52 -5.50 -13.79 -8.07
C PRO A 52 -4.05 -14.26 -8.08
N TYR A 53 -3.24 -13.69 -8.98
CA TYR A 53 -1.80 -13.98 -9.02
C TYR A 53 -1.06 -13.55 -7.75
N CYS A 54 -1.60 -12.58 -7.01
CA CYS A 54 -1.06 -12.20 -5.69
C CYS A 54 -1.14 -13.36 -4.69
N GLU A 55 -2.25 -14.11 -4.68
CA GLU A 55 -2.43 -15.29 -3.83
C GLU A 55 -1.48 -16.42 -4.27
N TRP A 56 -1.42 -16.71 -5.56
CA TRP A 56 -0.55 -17.78 -6.08
C TRP A 56 0.95 -17.55 -5.81
N LYS A 57 1.36 -16.30 -5.60
CA LYS A 57 2.74 -15.94 -5.24
C LYS A 57 2.95 -15.74 -3.74
N CYS A 58 1.89 -15.78 -2.93
CA CYS A 58 2.00 -15.75 -1.49
C CYS A 58 2.33 -17.17 -0.98
N PRO A 59 3.41 -17.37 -0.19
CA PRO A 59 3.82 -18.70 0.24
C PRO A 59 3.04 -19.26 1.45
N VAL A 60 2.06 -18.54 1.97
CA VAL A 60 1.28 -18.89 3.18
C VAL A 60 -0.20 -19.01 2.89
#